data_AF-A0A227IZK1-F1
#
_entry.id   AF-A0A227IZK1-F1
#
_cell.length_a   1.000
_cell.length_b   1.000
_cell.length_c   1.000
_cell.angle_alpha   90.00
_cell.angle_beta   90.00
_cell.angle_gamma   90.00
#
_symmetry.space_group_name_H-M   'P 1'
#
loop_
_entity.id
_entity.type
_entity.pdbx_description
1 polymer ?
#
loop_
_entity_poly.entity_id
_entity_poly.type
_entity_poly.pdbx_seq_one_letter_code
_entity_poly.pdbx_strand_id
1 'polypeptide(L)'
;SEVLWESLNNIPLGLLSKGMHYRHSIDLSFVSKGLVPQTVIESNSTFHLIQAVTSGLCCAIMPLNCGLEELNDTLRIIPIEEAAVHAPLG
;
A
#
# COMPACT_ATOMS: atom_id res chain seq x y z
N SER A 1 9.78 12.94 -5.36
CA SER A 1 9.67 13.03 -3.89
C SER A 1 9.19 11.68 -3.39
N GLU A 2 9.79 11.18 -2.32
CA GLU A 2 9.40 9.92 -1.67
C GLU A 2 8.74 10.23 -0.32
N VAL A 3 8.05 9.24 0.25
CA VAL A 3 7.49 9.34 1.61
C VAL A 3 8.20 8.41 2.57
N LEU A 4 8.38 8.88 3.80
CA LEU A 4 8.94 8.10 4.90
C LEU A 4 7.91 7.08 5.42
N TRP A 5 8.38 5.92 5.86
CA TRP A 5 7.51 4.89 6.46
C TRP A 5 6.78 5.39 7.70
N GLU A 6 7.45 6.21 8.52
CA GLU A 6 6.92 6.79 9.75
C GLU A 6 5.72 7.71 9.48
N SER A 7 5.68 8.34 8.31
CA SER A 7 4.55 9.19 7.90
C SER A 7 3.30 8.36 7.59
N LEU A 8 3.48 7.09 7.18
CA LEU A 8 2.38 6.19 6.83
C LEU A 8 1.62 5.69 8.07
N ASN A 9 2.25 5.75 9.25
CA ASN A 9 1.64 5.32 10.51
C ASN A 9 0.51 6.24 10.99
N ASN A 10 0.48 7.49 10.48
CA ASN A 10 -0.44 8.54 10.94
C ASN A 10 -1.56 8.83 9.94
N ILE A 11 -1.73 8.00 8.91
CA ILE A 11 -2.74 8.17 7.87
C ILE A 11 -3.62 6.92 7.77
N PRO A 12 -4.91 7.06 7.41
CA PRO A 12 -5.77 5.92 7.14
C PRO A 12 -5.27 5.18 5.89
N LEU A 13 -5.08 3.86 6.03
CA LEU A 13 -4.56 3.00 4.96
C LEU A 13 -5.59 1.95 4.53
N GLY A 14 -5.73 1.80 3.21
CA GLY A 14 -6.32 0.65 2.55
C GLY A 14 -5.22 -0.34 2.17
N LEU A 15 -5.27 -1.55 2.70
CA LEU A 15 -4.26 -2.58 2.46
C LEU A 15 -4.86 -3.79 1.73
N LEU A 16 -4.00 -4.51 1.02
CA LEU A 16 -4.34 -5.82 0.49
C LEU A 16 -4.73 -6.78 1.62
N SER A 17 -5.72 -7.66 1.41
CA SER A 17 -6.07 -8.67 2.41
C SER A 17 -4.87 -9.56 2.79
N LYS A 18 -4.80 -10.02 4.04
CA LYS A 18 -3.66 -10.79 4.60
C LYS A 18 -3.26 -12.06 3.85
N GLY A 19 -4.17 -12.63 3.04
CA GLY A 19 -3.88 -13.80 2.19
C GLY A 19 -3.12 -13.47 0.89
N MET A 20 -2.93 -12.19 0.55
CA MET A 20 -2.21 -11.78 -0.65
C MET A 20 -0.70 -11.80 -0.40
N HIS A 21 0.07 -12.40 -1.32
CA HIS A 21 1.52 -12.52 -1.23
C HIS A 21 2.22 -11.19 -0.91
N TYR A 22 1.78 -10.10 -1.54
CA TYR A 22 2.34 -8.76 -1.32
C TYR A 22 2.01 -8.13 0.03
N ARG A 23 0.89 -8.52 0.66
CA ARG A 23 0.52 -8.00 1.99
C ARG A 23 1.56 -8.42 3.02
N HIS A 24 2.11 -9.62 2.92
CA HIS A 24 3.15 -10.08 3.83
C HIS A 24 4.40 -9.20 3.78
N SER A 25 4.88 -8.84 2.58
CA SER A 25 6.05 -7.95 2.44
C SER A 25 5.79 -6.55 3.00
N ILE A 26 4.57 -6.02 2.84
CA ILE A 26 4.16 -4.74 3.43
C ILE A 26 4.16 -4.83 4.96
N ASP A 27 3.55 -5.89 5.52
CA ASP A 27 3.52 -6.11 6.97
C ASP A 27 4.93 -6.24 7.55
N LEU A 28 5.83 -6.98 6.90
CA LEU A 28 7.24 -7.08 7.30
C LEU A 28 7.94 -5.71 7.29
N SER A 29 7.64 -4.87 6.30
CA SER A 29 8.22 -3.53 6.22
C SER A 29 7.78 -2.65 7.40
N PHE A 30 6.50 -2.70 7.78
CA PHE A 30 6.00 -2.01 8.98
C PHE A 30 6.62 -2.58 10.27
N VAL A 31 6.61 -3.90 10.43
CA VAL A 31 7.13 -4.58 11.63
C VAL A 31 8.63 -4.33 11.81
N SER A 32 9.43 -4.38 10.74
CA SER A 32 10.87 -4.11 10.79
C SER A 32 11.22 -2.72 11.32
N LYS A 33 10.29 -1.77 11.20
CA LYS A 33 10.42 -0.38 11.65
C LYS A 33 9.65 -0.10 12.95
N GLY A 34 9.05 -1.13 13.57
CA GLY A 34 8.26 -0.97 14.79
C GLY A 34 6.96 -0.18 14.61
N LEU A 35 6.44 -0.12 13.38
CA LEU A 35 5.25 0.64 13.01
C LEU A 35 4.00 -0.27 12.94
N VAL A 36 2.82 0.32 13.16
CA VAL A 36 1.53 -0.40 13.13
C VAL A 36 0.56 0.37 12.21
N PRO A 37 0.29 -0.11 10.99
CA PRO A 37 -0.51 0.64 10.03
C PRO A 37 -1.95 0.82 10.51
N GLN A 38 -2.47 2.05 10.40
CA GLN A 38 -3.89 2.35 10.64
C GLN A 38 -4.74 1.86 9.46
N THR A 39 -5.04 0.56 9.45
CA THR A 39 -5.78 -0.07 8.37
C THR A 39 -7.27 0.19 8.52
N VAL A 40 -7.87 0.97 7.62
CA VAL A 40 -9.31 1.26 7.60
C VAL A 40 -10.07 0.38 6.61
N ILE A 41 -9.39 -0.11 5.57
CA ILE A 41 -9.94 -1.02 4.58
C ILE A 41 -8.94 -2.16 4.34
N GLU A 42 -9.45 -3.38 4.29
CA GLU A 42 -8.72 -4.53 3.74
C GLU A 42 -9.47 -5.09 2.53
N SER A 43 -8.81 -5.21 1.38
CA SER A 43 -9.43 -5.82 0.19
C SER A 43 -8.41 -6.48 -0.72
N ASN A 44 -8.77 -7.60 -1.34
CA ASN A 44 -8.01 -8.24 -2.41
C ASN A 44 -8.39 -7.71 -3.81
N SER A 45 -9.34 -6.76 -3.88
CA SER A 45 -9.73 -6.11 -5.13
C SER A 45 -9.01 -4.78 -5.27
N THR A 46 -8.10 -4.71 -6.24
CA THR A 46 -7.42 -3.47 -6.63
C THR A 46 -8.40 -2.35 -6.94
N PHE A 47 -9.51 -2.67 -7.63
CA PHE A 47 -10.55 -1.71 -7.95
C PHE A 47 -11.23 -1.14 -6.70
N HIS A 48 -11.50 -1.99 -5.70
CA HIS A 48 -12.11 -1.54 -4.45
C HIS A 48 -11.18 -0.61 -3.66
N LEU A 49 -9.87 -0.93 -3.61
CA LEU A 49 -8.87 -0.04 -3.01
C LEU A 49 -8.78 1.30 -3.75
N ILE A 50 -8.78 1.28 -5.09
CA ILE A 50 -8.81 2.53 -5.89
C ILE A 50 -10.05 3.35 -5.56
N GLN A 51 -11.24 2.76 -5.52
CA GLN A 51 -12.47 3.48 -5.20
C GLN A 51 -12.40 4.14 -3.81
N ALA A 52 -11.85 3.44 -2.81
CA ALA A 52 -11.63 4.02 -1.49
C ALA A 52 -10.67 5.21 -1.51
N VAL A 53 -9.58 5.12 -2.27
CA VAL A 53 -8.63 6.24 -2.42
C VAL A 53 -9.28 7.41 -3.15
N THR A 54 -9.95 7.17 -4.27
CA THR A 54 -10.60 8.22 -5.09
C THR A 54 -11.76 8.92 -4.38
N SER A 55 -12.42 8.25 -3.45
CA SER A 55 -13.47 8.85 -2.61
C SER A 55 -12.92 9.66 -1.42
N GLY A 56 -11.59 9.67 -1.23
CA GLY A 56 -10.93 10.39 -0.15
C GLY A 56 -10.97 9.68 1.20
N LEU A 57 -11.31 8.38 1.23
CA LEU A 57 -11.45 7.62 2.47
C LEU A 57 -10.09 7.22 3.08
N CYS A 58 -9.10 6.89 2.25
CA CYS A 58 -7.77 6.46 2.71
C CYS A 58 -6.69 6.62 1.62
N CYS A 59 -5.43 6.46 2.00
CA CYS A 59 -4.34 6.15 1.07
C CYS A 59 -4.21 4.63 0.92
N ALA A 60 -3.55 4.13 -0.13
CA ALA A 60 -3.28 2.70 -0.29
C ALA A 60 -1.78 2.43 -0.46
N ILE A 61 -1.31 1.30 0.05
CA ILE A 61 0.05 0.81 -0.16
C ILE A 61 -0.03 -0.44 -1.02
N MET A 62 0.62 -0.39 -2.17
CA MET A 62 0.60 -1.45 -3.18
C MET A 62 1.98 -1.56 -3.84
N PRO A 63 2.41 -2.75 -4.28
CA PRO A 63 3.59 -2.87 -5.10
C PRO A 63 3.39 -2.17 -6.45
N LEU A 64 4.46 -1.61 -6.99
CA LEU A 64 4.47 -1.06 -8.35
C LEU A 64 4.33 -2.18 -9.39
N ASN A 65 3.88 -1.80 -10.59
CA ASN A 65 3.64 -2.67 -11.76
C ASN A 65 2.54 -3.73 -11.53
N CYS A 66 1.59 -3.46 -10.63
CA CYS A 66 0.43 -4.33 -10.40
C CYS A 66 -0.79 -3.94 -11.26
N GLY A 67 -0.60 -3.07 -12.27
CA GLY A 67 -1.67 -2.56 -13.13
C GLY A 67 -2.47 -1.41 -12.50
N LEU A 68 -2.08 -0.95 -11.31
CA LEU A 68 -2.72 0.19 -10.64
C LEU A 68 -2.43 1.49 -11.39
N GLU A 69 -1.22 1.59 -11.94
CA GLU A 69 -0.74 2.75 -12.69
C GLU A 69 -1.60 3.04 -13.92
N GLU A 70 -2.21 2.00 -14.48
CA GLU A 70 -3.01 2.07 -15.71
C GLU A 70 -4.49 2.39 -15.45
N LEU A 71 -4.93 2.30 -14.19
CA LEU A 71 -6.37 2.33 -13.86
C LEU A 71 -6.91 3.73 -13.59
N ASN A 72 -6.07 4.73 -13.29
CA ASN A 72 -6.57 6.07 -12.99
C ASN A 72 -5.52 7.21 -13.08
N ASP A 73 -5.78 8.19 -13.94
CA ASP A 73 -4.98 9.42 -14.09
C ASP A 73 -5.05 10.37 -12.87
N THR A 74 -6.05 10.20 -12.00
CA THR A 74 -6.25 11.07 -10.82
C THR A 74 -5.47 10.60 -9.58
N LEU A 75 -4.83 9.43 -9.65
CA LEU A 75 -4.06 8.91 -8.52
C LEU A 75 -2.64 9.46 -8.56
N ARG A 76 -2.20 10.00 -7.43
CA ARG A 76 -0.79 10.36 -7.24
C ARG A 76 -0.06 9.19 -6.61
N ILE A 77 0.83 8.57 -7.39
CA ILE A 77 1.72 7.52 -6.90
C ILE A 77 2.98 8.17 -6.33
N ILE A 78 3.32 7.83 -5.09
CA ILE A 78 4.51 8.35 -4.41
C ILE A 78 5.31 7.14 -3.90
N PRO A 79 6.57 6.96 -4.33
CA PRO A 79 7.41 5.89 -3.80
C PRO A 79 7.63 6.05 -2.30
N ILE A 80 7.70 4.93 -1.59
CA ILE A 80 8.06 4.89 -0.18
C ILE A 80 9.58 4.68 -0.09
N GLU A 81 10.25 5.48 0.72
CA GLU A 81 11.70 5.42 0.90
C GLU A 81 12.14 4.02 1.37
N GLU A 82 13.20 3.49 0.75
CA GLU A 82 13.79 2.17 1.06
C GLU A 82 12.75 1.03 1.10
N ALA A 83 11.71 1.11 0.28
CA ALA A 83 10.73 0.03 0.16
C ALA A 83 11.31 -1.16 -0.61
N ALA A 84 11.43 -2.30 0.07
CA ALA A 84 11.84 -3.56 -0.53
C ALA A 84 10.67 -4.55 -0.56
N VAL A 85 10.28 -4.97 -1.76
CA VAL A 85 9.35 -6.10 -1.92
C VAL A 85 10.20 -7.37 -1.91
N HIS A 86 10.30 -8.02 -0.76
CA HIS A 86 10.88 -9.36 -0.65
C HIS A 86 9.90 -10.41 -1.19
N ALA A 87 9.69 -10.41 -2.50
CA ALA A 87 9.11 -11.53 -3.21
C ALA A 87 10.25 -12.39 -3.76
N PRO A 88 10.25 -13.72 -3.58
CA PRO A 88 11.09 -14.54 -4.42
C PRO A 88 10.61 -14.32 -5.86
N LEU A 89 11.51 -13.82 -6.72
CA LEU A 89 11.36 -14.03 -8.15
C LEU A 89 11.35 -15.56 -8.31
N GLY A 90 10.18 -16.09 -8.69
CA GLY A 90 10.02 -17.52 -8.97
C GLY A 90 10.95 -17.99 -10.08
#